data_AF-A0A7K1WSN7-F1
#
_entry.id   AF-A0A7K1WSN7-F1
#
_cell.length_a   1.000
_cell.length_b   1.000
_cell.length_c   1.000
_cell.angle_alpha   90.00
_cell.angle_beta   90.00
_cell.angle_gamma   90.00
#
_symmetry.space_group_name_H-M   'P 1'
#
loop_
_entity.id
_entity.type
_entity.pdbx_description
1 polymer ?
#
loop_
_entity_poly.entity_id
_entity_poly.type
_entity_poly.pdbx_seq_one_letter_code
_entity_poly.pdbx_strand_id
1 'polypeptide(L)'
;MITIREIPSKETYTVRQPVLRKEKPIESCVFEGDDLESTHHFGLFENENLTGIISLFEKINPIFAAQNQAQIRGMAVLEPIKR
;
A
#
# COMPACT_ATOMS: atom_id res chain seq x y z
N MET A 1 5.03 -14.73 13.90
CA MET A 1 5.88 -14.78 12.68
C MET A 1 5.57 -13.55 11.85
N ILE A 2 6.61 -12.90 11.29
CA ILE A 2 6.46 -11.76 10.37
C ILE A 2 6.61 -12.29 8.95
N THR A 3 5.66 -11.99 8.07
CA THR A 3 5.72 -12.34 6.64
C THR A 3 5.32 -11.15 5.78
N ILE A 4 5.88 -11.09 4.57
CA ILE A 4 5.47 -10.14 3.54
C ILE A 4 4.95 -10.96 2.37
N ARG A 5 3.78 -10.62 1.87
CA ARG A 5 3.18 -11.25 0.68
C ARG A 5 2.47 -10.22 -0.18
N GLU A 6 2.40 -10.50 -1.47
CA GLU A 6 1.58 -9.73 -2.39
C GLU A 6 0.11 -9.92 -2.04
N ILE A 7 -0.66 -8.84 -2.14
CA ILE A 7 -2.09 -8.81 -1.81
C ILE A 7 -2.87 -8.07 -2.91
N PRO A 8 -4.17 -8.36 -3.09
CA PRO A 8 -5.04 -7.54 -3.94
C PRO A 8 -5.14 -6.10 -3.43
N SER A 9 -5.35 -5.14 -4.34
CA SER A 9 -5.56 -3.71 -4.03
C SER A 9 -6.57 -3.50 -2.91
N LYS A 10 -7.69 -4.23 -2.94
CA LYS A 10 -8.78 -4.16 -1.97
C LYS A 10 -8.37 -4.52 -0.53
N GLU A 11 -7.42 -5.43 -0.34
CA GLU A 11 -6.93 -5.78 1.00
C GLU A 11 -6.18 -4.62 1.65
N THR A 12 -5.64 -3.69 0.85
CA THR A 12 -4.99 -2.49 1.38
C THR A 12 -5.96 -1.60 2.16
N TYR A 13 -7.27 -1.69 1.92
CA TYR A 13 -8.26 -0.77 2.51
C TYR A 13 -8.35 -0.95 4.03
N THR A 14 -8.12 -2.16 4.53
CA THR A 14 -8.08 -2.47 5.97
C THR A 14 -7.05 -1.61 6.72
N VAL A 15 -5.98 -1.19 6.05
CA VAL A 15 -4.95 -0.31 6.64
C VAL A 15 -5.08 1.13 6.12
N ARG A 16 -5.37 1.35 4.83
CA ARG A 16 -5.54 2.71 4.27
C ARG A 16 -6.67 3.48 4.96
N GLN A 17 -7.81 2.83 5.24
CA GLN A 17 -8.98 3.48 5.83
C GLN A 17 -8.70 4.06 7.22
N PRO A 18 -8.26 3.26 8.21
CA PRO A 18 -8.00 3.79 9.55
C PRO A 18 -6.77 4.70 9.63
N VAL A 19 -5.74 4.51 8.77
CA VAL A 19 -4.46 5.22 8.90
C VAL A 19 -4.34 6.43 7.97
N LEU A 20 -4.67 6.29 6.69
CA LEU A 20 -4.45 7.33 5.67
C LEU A 20 -5.72 8.10 5.29
N ARG A 21 -6.88 7.50 5.51
CA ARG A 21 -8.20 8.01 5.06
C ARG A 21 -9.21 8.05 6.21
N LYS A 22 -8.71 8.27 7.44
CA LYS A 22 -9.55 8.44 8.62
C LYS A 22 -10.63 9.49 8.34
N GLU A 23 -11.86 9.19 8.75
CA GLU A 23 -13.06 10.05 8.56
C GLU A 23 -13.53 10.27 7.12
N LYS A 24 -12.85 9.70 6.11
CA LYS A 24 -13.31 9.76 4.72
C LYS A 24 -14.13 8.53 4.35
N PRO A 25 -14.98 8.60 3.32
CA PRO A 25 -15.66 7.43 2.78
C PRO A 25 -14.67 6.34 2.33
N ILE A 26 -15.07 5.08 2.39
CA ILE A 26 -14.22 3.93 2.04
C ILE A 26 -13.74 3.99 0.59
N GLU A 27 -14.54 4.59 -0.30
CA GLU A 27 -14.22 4.83 -1.71
C GLU A 27 -12.96 5.69 -1.87
N SER A 28 -12.61 6.51 -0.86
CA SER A 28 -11.39 7.31 -0.87
C SER A 28 -10.11 6.49 -0.67
N CYS A 29 -10.22 5.20 -0.33
CA CYS A 29 -9.11 4.25 -0.30
C CYS A 29 -8.73 3.72 -1.68
N VAL A 30 -9.61 3.86 -2.68
CA VAL A 30 -9.34 3.52 -4.08
C VAL A 30 -8.42 4.60 -4.65
N PHE A 31 -7.19 4.24 -4.98
CA PHE A 31 -6.26 5.15 -5.63
C PHE A 31 -6.28 4.91 -7.14
N GLU A 32 -6.22 5.99 -7.91
CA GLU A 32 -6.04 5.89 -9.36
C GLU A 32 -4.80 5.04 -9.68
N GLY A 33 -5.01 4.00 -10.49
CA GLY A 33 -4.00 3.04 -10.92
C GLY A 33 -3.82 1.81 -10.02
N ASP A 34 -4.58 1.67 -8.92
CA ASP A 34 -4.47 0.51 -8.02
C ASP A 34 -4.63 -0.82 -8.76
N ASP A 35 -5.61 -0.92 -9.67
CA ASP A 35 -5.94 -2.17 -10.36
C ASP A 35 -5.20 -2.34 -11.70
N LEU A 36 -4.15 -1.55 -11.97
CA LEU A 36 -3.30 -1.78 -13.13
C LEU A 36 -2.48 -3.06 -12.94
N GLU A 37 -2.27 -3.83 -14.00
CA GLU A 37 -1.45 -5.04 -13.96
C GLU A 37 0.01 -4.77 -13.55
N SER A 38 0.50 -3.55 -13.77
CA SER A 38 1.85 -3.11 -13.36
C SER A 38 1.91 -2.57 -11.93
N THR A 39 0.78 -2.48 -11.23
CA THR A 39 0.72 -2.06 -9.83
C THR A 39 0.76 -3.27 -8.93
N HIS A 40 1.70 -3.26 -7.99
CA HIS A 40 1.88 -4.34 -7.01
C HIS A 40 1.63 -3.82 -5.59
N HIS A 41 0.89 -4.59 -4.80
CA HIS A 41 0.62 -4.26 -3.40
C HIS A 41 1.16 -5.35 -2.49
N PHE A 42 1.80 -4.94 -1.40
CA PHE A 42 2.37 -5.86 -0.43
C PHE A 42 1.78 -5.60 0.95
N GLY A 43 1.43 -6.67 1.63
CA GLY A 43 1.00 -6.67 3.02
C GLY A 43 2.10 -7.19 3.94
N LEU A 44 2.30 -6.49 5.05
CA LEU A 44 3.03 -6.96 6.22
C LEU A 44 2.06 -7.73 7.12
N PHE A 45 2.35 -8.99 7.38
CA PHE A 45 1.55 -9.87 8.21
C PHE A 45 2.27 -10.23 9.49
N GLU A 46 1.61 -10.01 10.62
CA GLU A 46 2.05 -10.44 11.95
C GLU A 46 1.04 -11.44 12.52
N ASN A 47 1.47 -12.71 12.66
CA ASN A 47 0.60 -13.81 13.09
C ASN A 47 -0.70 -13.87 12.26
N GLU A 48 -0.55 -13.85 10.92
CA GLU A 48 -1.64 -13.83 9.92
C GLU A 48 -2.50 -12.55 9.88
N ASN A 49 -2.24 -11.55 10.73
CA ASN A 49 -2.94 -10.27 10.68
C ASN A 49 -2.23 -9.29 9.75
N LEU A 50 -2.96 -8.69 8.80
CA LEU A 50 -2.43 -7.62 7.96
C LEU A 50 -2.24 -6.35 8.82
N THR A 51 -1.00 -6.03 9.18
CA THR A 51 -0.66 -4.91 10.06
C THR A 51 -0.05 -3.72 9.33
N GLY A 52 0.46 -3.92 8.12
CA GLY A 52 1.03 -2.85 7.31
C GLY A 52 0.89 -3.12 5.83
N ILE A 53 1.01 -2.07 5.02
CA ILE A 53 0.86 -2.13 3.57
C ILE A 53 1.83 -1.18 2.88
N ILE A 54 2.12 -1.50 1.62
CA ILE A 54 2.79 -0.61 0.66
C ILE A 54 2.29 -0.94 -0.75
N SER A 55 2.30 0.04 -1.65
CA SER A 55 1.94 -0.16 -3.05
C SER A 55 2.99 0.47 -3.97
N LEU A 56 3.38 -0.24 -5.02
CA LEU A 56 4.35 0.17 -6.02
C LEU A 56 3.64 0.38 -7.35
N PHE A 57 3.74 1.59 -7.89
CA PHE A 57 3.16 1.98 -9.16
C PHE A 57 4.29 2.22 -10.15
N GLU A 58 4.22 1.63 -11.35
CA GLU A 58 5.14 2.00 -12.43
C GLU A 58 4.89 3.45 -12.83
N LYS A 59 5.83 4.34 -12.49
CA LYS A 59 5.70 5.77 -12.77
C LYS A 59 7.05 6.44 -12.87
N ILE A 60 7.28 7.08 -14.01
CA ILE A 60 8.47 7.89 -14.27
C ILE A 60 8.27 9.29 -13.69
N ASN A 61 9.27 9.76 -12.96
CA ASN A 61 9.42 11.14 -12.59
C ASN A 61 10.63 11.73 -13.36
N PRO A 62 10.43 12.81 -14.14
CA PRO A 62 11.47 13.38 -15.01
C PRO A 62 12.65 14.01 -14.23
N ILE A 63 12.51 14.20 -12.91
CA ILE A 63 13.61 14.68 -12.06
C ILE A 63 14.70 13.61 -11.93
N PHE A 64 14.36 12.32 -12.01
CA PHE A 64 15.33 11.24 -11.89
C PHE A 64 15.77 10.74 -13.27
N ALA A 65 17.08 10.57 -13.45
CA ALA A 65 17.67 10.09 -14.71
C ALA A 65 17.41 8.60 -14.99
N ALA A 66 17.10 7.81 -13.96
CA ALA A 66 16.86 6.37 -14.09
C ALA A 66 15.62 6.09 -14.93
N GLN A 67 15.65 5.07 -15.80
CA GLN A 67 14.51 4.70 -16.64
C GLN A 67 13.60 3.66 -15.97
N ASN A 68 14.14 2.87 -15.05
CA ASN A 68 13.34 1.94 -14.24
C ASN A 68 12.97 2.62 -12.93
N GLN A 69 11.73 3.09 -12.81
CA GLN A 69 11.23 3.84 -11.67
C GLN A 69 9.89 3.29 -11.20
N ALA A 70 9.70 3.27 -9.88
CA ALA A 70 8.43 3.00 -9.26
C ALA A 70 8.10 4.08 -8.23
N GLN A 71 6.84 4.48 -8.17
CA GLN A 71 6.30 5.36 -7.14
C GLN A 71 5.72 4.51 -6.01
N ILE A 72 6.21 4.74 -4.79
CA ILE A 72 5.58 4.21 -3.58
C ILE A 72 4.34 5.05 -3.26
N ARG A 73 3.21 4.38 -3.01
CA ARG A 73 1.97 4.99 -2.50
C ARG A 73 1.36 4.12 -1.41
N GLY A 74 0.50 4.74 -0.59
CA GLY A 74 -0.32 4.00 0.38
C GLY A 74 0.47 3.27 1.46
N MET A 75 1.70 3.69 1.76
CA MET A 75 2.52 3.08 2.80
C MET A 75 1.98 3.45 4.19
N ALA A 76 1.56 2.45 4.96
CA ALA A 76 0.95 2.65 6.27
C ALA A 76 1.08 1.39 7.14
N VAL A 77 1.01 1.58 8.46
CA VAL A 77 1.03 0.53 9.49
C VAL A 77 0.00 0.88 10.56
N LEU A 78 -0.73 -0.11 11.07
CA LEU A 78 -1.70 0.07 12.17
C LEU A 78 -0.97 0.39 13.50
N GLU A 79 -1.49 1.34 14.29
CA GLU A 79 -0.95 1.65 15.62
C GLU A 79 -1.39 0.62 16.70
N PRO A 80 -0.56 0.32 17.73
CA PRO A 80 0.89 0.40 17.79
C PRO A 80 1.50 -1.01 17.79
N ILE A 81 2.15 -1.37 16.68
CA ILE A 81 3.27 -2.31 16.74
C ILE A 81 4.32 -1.61 17.61
N LYS A 82 4.38 -1.96 18.91
CA LYS A 82 5.45 -1.49 19.82
C LYS A 82 6.78 -1.94 19.23
N ARG A 83 7.59 -0.96 18.82
CA ARG A 83 9.00 -1.15 18.45
C ARG A 83 9.83 -1.55 19.66
#